data_AF-A0A562GNA8-F1
#
_entry.id   AF-A0A562GNA8-F1
#
_cell.length_a   1.000
_cell.length_b   1.000
_cell.length_c   1.000
_cell.angle_alpha   90.00
_cell.angle_beta   90.00
_cell.angle_gamma   90.00
#
_symmetry.space_group_name_H-M   'P 1'
#
loop_
_entity.id
_entity.type
_entity.pdbx_description
1 polymer ?
#
loop_
_entity_poly.entity_id
_entity_poly.type
_entity_poly.pdbx_seq_one_letter_code
_entity_poly.pdbx_strand_id
1 'polypeptide(L)'
;MLKSIVTTLGNTLVKRGISRPHAFQKAWRMARQNKFFAKAVGVTIGSRQEALKRLAQYGRDMVRVYLVHESNNPVDSNAVAVVVAVAGKGEYKAGYLPKEGANLLARVIDKLGGQLAATLENITGGGDRKYGLNISYALRAA
;
A
#
# COMPACT_ATOMS: atom_id res chain seq x y z
N MET A 1 9.41 -17.78 2.15
CA MET A 1 8.56 -16.61 1.79
C MET A 1 9.04 -15.86 0.55
N LEU A 2 10.31 -15.44 0.48
CA LEU A 2 10.86 -14.66 -0.67
C LEU A 2 10.58 -15.26 -2.06
N LYS A 3 10.79 -16.56 -2.25
CA LYS A 3 10.51 -17.26 -3.52
C LYS A 3 9.05 -17.09 -3.97
N SER A 4 8.10 -17.15 -3.04
CA SER A 4 6.66 -16.99 -3.35
C SER A 4 6.34 -15.59 -3.84
N ILE A 5 6.93 -14.57 -3.20
CA ILE A 5 6.78 -13.16 -3.60
C ILE A 5 7.34 -12.95 -5.00
N VAL A 6 8.56 -13.46 -5.25
CA VAL A 6 9.23 -13.34 -6.56
C VAL A 6 8.41 -14.02 -7.65
N THR A 7 7.93 -15.24 -7.42
CA THR A 7 7.09 -15.96 -8.38
C THR A 7 5.79 -15.22 -8.65
N THR A 8 5.15 -14.67 -7.62
CA THR A 8 3.90 -13.91 -7.75
C THR A 8 4.12 -12.63 -8.54
N LEU A 9 5.12 -11.82 -8.18
CA LEU A 9 5.49 -10.61 -8.91
C LEU A 9 5.90 -10.93 -10.35
N GLY A 10 6.74 -11.96 -10.54
CA GLY A 10 7.22 -12.38 -11.86
C GLY A 10 6.06 -12.75 -12.78
N ASN A 11 5.13 -13.58 -12.30
CA ASN A 11 3.94 -13.96 -13.06
C ASN A 11 3.03 -12.76 -13.36
N THR A 12 2.85 -11.84 -12.40
CA THR A 12 2.09 -10.60 -12.62
C THR A 12 2.75 -9.72 -13.69
N LEU A 13 4.08 -9.60 -13.68
CA LEU A 13 4.84 -8.82 -14.67
C LEU A 13 4.78 -9.47 -16.06
N VAL A 14 4.83 -10.80 -16.15
CA VAL A 14 4.64 -11.54 -17.41
C VAL A 14 3.25 -11.28 -17.99
N LYS A 15 2.20 -11.32 -17.16
CA LYS A 15 0.83 -11.01 -17.60
C LYS A 15 0.67 -9.59 -18.14
N ARG A 16 1.58 -8.68 -17.80
CA ARG A 16 1.63 -7.29 -18.31
C ARG A 16 2.53 -7.14 -19.55
N GLY A 17 2.96 -8.23 -20.16
CA GLY A 17 3.75 -8.22 -21.40
C GLY A 17 5.26 -8.14 -21.22
N ILE A 18 5.79 -8.20 -19.99
CA ILE A 18 7.24 -8.26 -19.77
C ILE A 18 7.74 -9.67 -20.07
N SER A 19 8.82 -9.81 -20.85
CA SER A 19 9.42 -11.11 -21.13
C SER A 19 9.78 -11.86 -19.83
N ARG A 20 9.62 -13.18 -19.83
CA ARG A 20 9.79 -14.00 -18.62
C ARG A 20 11.15 -13.78 -17.92
N PRO A 21 12.29 -13.76 -18.62
CA PRO A 21 13.58 -13.49 -17.96
C PRO A 21 13.62 -12.12 -17.27
N HIS A 22 13.18 -11.05 -17.97
CA HIS A 22 13.18 -9.69 -17.42
C HIS A 22 12.17 -9.53 -16.27
N ALA A 23 11.01 -10.20 -16.36
CA ALA A 23 10.00 -10.18 -15.32
C ALA A 23 10.52 -10.76 -14.01
N PHE A 24 11.19 -11.92 -14.06
CA PHE A 24 11.74 -12.56 -12.86
C PHE A 24 12.98 -11.84 -12.33
N GLN A 25 13.84 -11.29 -13.19
CA GLN A 25 14.92 -10.39 -12.76
C GLN A 25 14.38 -9.16 -12.03
N LYS A 26 13.36 -8.50 -12.59
CA LYS A 26 12.70 -7.35 -11.96
C LYS A 26 12.04 -7.73 -10.64
N ALA A 27 11.30 -8.85 -10.60
CA ALA A 27 10.67 -9.36 -9.39
C ALA A 27 11.68 -9.67 -8.29
N TRP A 28 12.83 -10.27 -8.62
CA TRP A 28 13.91 -10.53 -7.68
C TRP A 28 14.48 -9.24 -7.06
N ARG A 29 14.76 -8.23 -7.90
CA ARG A 29 15.22 -6.92 -7.41
C ARG A 29 14.18 -6.28 -6.48
N MET A 30 12.90 -6.34 -6.87
CA MET A 30 11.81 -5.76 -6.07
C MET A 30 11.64 -6.47 -4.72
N ALA A 31 11.68 -7.79 -4.70
CA ALA A 31 11.51 -8.57 -3.47
C ALA A 31 12.68 -8.37 -2.48
N ARG A 32 13.87 -8.03 -2.98
CA ARG A 32 15.05 -7.68 -2.17
C ARG A 32 15.12 -6.20 -1.78
N GLN A 33 14.30 -5.35 -2.39
CA GLN A 33 14.32 -3.93 -2.11
C GLN A 33 13.79 -3.66 -0.70
N ASN A 34 14.53 -2.84 0.03
CA ASN A 34 14.27 -2.62 1.44
C ASN A 34 13.05 -1.73 1.70
N LYS A 35 12.73 -0.82 0.78
CA LYS A 35 11.71 0.21 0.97
C LYS A 35 11.17 0.67 -0.38
N PHE A 36 9.85 0.72 -0.49
CA PHE A 36 9.09 1.34 -1.57
C PHE A 36 8.31 2.50 -1.00
N PHE A 37 8.16 3.57 -1.78
CA PHE A 37 7.36 4.73 -1.40
C PHE A 37 6.12 4.80 -2.26
N ALA A 38 4.99 5.17 -1.66
CA ALA A 38 3.75 5.42 -2.36
C ALA A 38 3.01 6.60 -1.74
N LYS A 39 2.36 7.37 -2.61
CA LYS A 39 1.37 8.36 -2.19
C LYS A 39 -0.02 7.73 -2.34
N ALA A 40 -0.80 7.72 -1.27
CA ALA A 40 -2.16 7.21 -1.31
C ALA A 40 -3.04 8.11 -2.19
N VAL A 41 -3.92 7.49 -2.98
CA VAL A 41 -4.92 8.15 -3.81
C VAL A 41 -6.31 7.98 -3.21
N GLY A 42 -7.30 8.75 -3.69
CA GLY A 42 -8.67 8.69 -3.15
C GLY A 42 -8.83 9.27 -1.74
N VAL A 43 -7.82 10.01 -1.26
CA VAL A 43 -7.78 10.65 0.07
C VAL A 43 -8.76 11.81 0.25
N THR A 44 -9.42 12.25 -0.83
CA THR A 44 -10.36 13.37 -0.84
C THR A 44 -11.82 12.95 -0.82
N ILE A 45 -12.11 11.65 -0.83
CA ILE A 45 -13.47 11.12 -0.89
C ILE A 45 -14.01 10.92 0.53
N GLY A 46 -15.24 11.36 0.76
CA GLY A 46 -15.89 11.29 2.08
C GLY A 46 -15.10 12.03 3.16
N SER A 47 -15.15 11.53 4.40
CA SER A 47 -14.52 12.17 5.57
C SER A 47 -13.01 11.94 5.68
N ARG A 48 -12.33 11.49 4.60
CA ARG A 48 -10.89 11.16 4.64
C ARG A 48 -9.99 12.38 4.84
N GLN A 49 -10.39 13.56 4.38
CA GLN A 49 -9.61 14.80 4.61
C GLN A 49 -9.62 15.21 6.09
N GLU A 50 -10.75 15.10 6.75
CA GLU A 50 -10.86 15.34 8.20
C GLU A 50 -10.08 14.29 9.00
N ALA A 51 -10.15 13.03 8.58
CA ALA A 51 -9.37 11.96 9.21
C ALA A 51 -7.86 12.20 9.07
N LEU A 52 -7.37 12.64 7.89
CA LEU A 52 -5.97 12.99 7.69
C LEU A 52 -5.54 14.24 8.47
N LYS A 53 -6.43 15.24 8.60
CA LYS A 53 -6.19 16.42 9.44
C LYS A 53 -5.97 16.01 10.90
N ARG A 54 -6.79 15.10 11.44
CA ARG A 54 -6.62 14.54 12.79
C ARG A 54 -5.36 13.67 12.88
N LEU A 55 -5.10 12.86 11.86
CA LEU A 55 -3.92 12.00 11.82
C LEU A 55 -2.61 12.81 11.91
N ALA A 56 -2.57 14.01 11.34
CA ALA A 56 -1.43 14.91 11.41
C ALA A 56 -1.11 15.41 12.82
N GLN A 57 -2.02 15.23 13.78
CA GLN A 57 -1.85 15.65 15.17
C GLN A 57 -1.37 14.51 16.08
N TYR A 58 -1.42 13.25 15.63
CA TYR A 58 -0.99 12.10 16.42
C TYR A 58 0.53 11.88 16.34
N GLY A 59 1.11 11.43 17.44
CA GLY A 59 2.47 10.90 17.47
C GLY A 59 2.60 9.67 16.56
N ARG A 60 3.75 9.53 15.89
CA ARG A 60 4.00 8.42 14.96
C ARG A 60 3.96 7.04 15.65
N ASP A 61 4.33 7.00 16.92
CA ASP A 61 4.26 5.84 17.80
C ASP A 61 2.83 5.34 18.04
N MET A 62 1.83 6.23 17.93
CA MET A 62 0.42 5.87 18.04
C MET A 62 -0.18 5.35 16.74
N VAL A 63 0.54 5.46 15.62
CA VAL A 63 0.00 5.22 14.28
C VAL A 63 0.59 3.95 13.67
N ARG A 64 -0.29 3.01 13.32
CA ARG A 64 0.05 1.85 12.50
C ARG A 64 -0.57 1.98 11.13
N VAL A 65 0.20 1.69 10.09
CA VAL A 65 -0.28 1.69 8.71
C VAL A 65 -0.08 0.30 8.11
N TYR A 66 -1.06 -0.15 7.35
CA TYR A 66 -0.95 -1.40 6.63
C TYR A 66 -1.79 -1.38 5.36
N LEU A 67 -1.46 -2.29 4.45
CA LEU A 67 -2.07 -2.44 3.15
C LEU A 67 -2.92 -3.70 3.12
N VAL A 68 -4.15 -3.60 2.60
CA VAL A 68 -5.09 -4.72 2.48
C VAL A 68 -5.60 -4.79 1.06
N HIS A 69 -5.58 -5.99 0.48
CA HIS A 69 -6.18 -6.24 -0.82
C HIS A 69 -7.70 -6.43 -0.68
N GLU A 70 -8.48 -5.66 -1.42
CA GLU A 70 -9.94 -5.76 -1.48
C GLU A 70 -10.37 -6.47 -2.78
N SER A 71 -10.31 -7.80 -2.82
CA SER A 71 -10.64 -8.58 -4.03
C SER A 71 -12.07 -8.42 -4.53
N ASN A 72 -12.99 -8.07 -3.63
CA ASN A 72 -14.41 -7.83 -3.92
C ASN A 72 -14.73 -6.34 -4.12
N ASN A 73 -13.71 -5.49 -4.30
CA ASN A 73 -13.95 -4.07 -4.57
C ASN A 73 -14.69 -3.91 -5.92
N PRO A 74 -15.81 -3.16 -5.97
CA PRO A 74 -16.68 -3.11 -7.15
C PRO A 74 -16.07 -2.36 -8.33
N VAL A 75 -14.99 -1.59 -8.13
CA VAL A 75 -14.36 -0.77 -9.17
C VAL A 75 -13.08 -1.40 -9.71
N ASP A 76 -12.27 -2.00 -8.84
CA ASP A 76 -11.00 -2.63 -9.20
C ASP A 76 -10.75 -3.86 -8.31
N SER A 77 -10.80 -5.05 -8.88
CA SER A 77 -10.58 -6.31 -8.15
C SER A 77 -9.14 -6.47 -7.62
N ASN A 78 -8.22 -5.58 -7.98
CA ASN A 78 -6.87 -5.51 -7.42
C ASN A 78 -6.70 -4.33 -6.45
N ALA A 79 -7.77 -3.64 -6.05
CA ALA A 79 -7.70 -2.48 -5.18
C ALA A 79 -6.96 -2.83 -3.88
N VAL A 80 -5.95 -2.03 -3.54
CA VAL A 80 -5.21 -2.16 -2.28
C VAL A 80 -5.50 -0.94 -1.42
N ALA A 81 -6.25 -1.14 -0.35
CA ALA A 81 -6.58 -0.10 0.62
C ALA A 81 -5.37 0.22 1.49
N VAL A 82 -5.18 1.51 1.78
CA VAL A 82 -4.27 2.01 2.80
C VAL A 82 -5.07 2.21 4.07
N VAL A 83 -4.86 1.32 5.05
CA VAL A 83 -5.53 1.37 6.34
C VAL A 83 -4.62 2.01 7.37
N VAL A 84 -5.18 2.92 8.15
CA VAL A 84 -4.50 3.59 9.25
C VAL A 84 -5.22 3.24 10.55
N ALA A 85 -4.50 2.67 11.49
CA ALA A 85 -4.97 2.39 12.85
C ALA A 85 -4.28 3.34 13.83
N VAL A 86 -5.06 3.95 14.71
CA VAL A 86 -4.58 4.85 15.76
C VAL A 86 -4.89 4.22 17.11
N ALA A 87 -3.86 4.10 17.96
CA ALA A 87 -3.97 3.52 19.29
C ALA A 87 -5.10 4.20 20.11
N GLY A 88 -6.05 3.40 20.60
CA GLY A 88 -7.18 3.87 21.40
C GLY A 88 -8.27 4.64 20.63
N LYS A 89 -8.22 4.70 19.29
CA LYS A 89 -9.23 5.40 18.46
C LYS A 89 -9.87 4.51 17.38
N GLY A 90 -9.19 3.42 16.99
CA GLY A 90 -9.66 2.50 15.95
C GLY A 90 -8.93 2.68 14.63
N GLU A 91 -9.49 2.12 13.56
CA GLU A 91 -8.88 2.11 12.23
C GLU A 91 -9.82 2.63 11.14
N TYR A 92 -9.23 3.16 10.08
CA TYR A 92 -9.98 3.66 8.93
C TYR A 92 -9.21 3.51 7.61
N LYS A 93 -9.97 3.38 6.52
CA LYS A 93 -9.42 3.38 5.15
C LYS A 93 -9.11 4.81 4.71
N ALA A 94 -7.83 5.18 4.81
CA ALA A 94 -7.34 6.51 4.49
C ALA A 94 -7.25 6.78 2.97
N GLY A 95 -7.17 5.73 2.17
CA GLY A 95 -7.13 5.81 0.71
C GLY A 95 -6.78 4.47 0.08
N TYR A 96 -6.24 4.51 -1.12
CA TYR A 96 -5.80 3.35 -1.88
C TYR A 96 -4.40 3.55 -2.43
N LEU A 97 -3.70 2.45 -2.75
CA LEU A 97 -2.52 2.54 -3.60
C LEU A 97 -2.92 2.98 -5.02
N PRO A 98 -2.04 3.69 -5.73
CA PRO A 98 -2.21 3.89 -7.16
C PRO A 98 -2.40 2.57 -7.91
N LYS A 99 -3.24 2.57 -8.94
CA LYS A 99 -3.66 1.38 -9.70
C LYS A 99 -2.50 0.47 -10.12
N GLU A 100 -1.40 1.05 -10.59
CA GLU A 100 -0.23 0.27 -11.03
C GLU A 100 0.42 -0.53 -9.89
N GLY A 101 0.52 0.08 -8.71
CA GLY A 101 1.02 -0.53 -7.48
C GLY A 101 0.05 -1.55 -6.93
N ALA A 102 -1.25 -1.21 -6.91
CA ALA A 102 -2.32 -2.11 -6.48
C ALA A 102 -2.34 -3.40 -7.31
N ASN A 103 -2.35 -3.28 -8.65
CA ASN A 103 -2.26 -4.40 -9.59
C ASN A 103 -1.00 -5.27 -9.38
N LEU A 104 0.05 -4.74 -8.76
CA LEU A 104 1.31 -5.47 -8.56
C LEU A 104 1.32 -6.21 -7.22
N LEU A 105 0.72 -5.58 -6.20
CA LEU A 105 0.81 -6.00 -4.82
C LEU A 105 -0.39 -6.79 -4.32
N ALA A 106 -1.58 -6.62 -4.90
CA ALA A 106 -2.80 -7.33 -4.51
C ALA A 106 -2.56 -8.82 -4.19
N ARG A 107 -2.08 -9.57 -5.18
CA ARG A 107 -1.78 -11.01 -5.04
C ARG A 107 -0.59 -11.30 -4.14
N VAL A 108 0.34 -10.36 -3.98
CA VAL A 108 1.46 -10.50 -3.05
C VAL A 108 0.96 -10.40 -1.61
N ILE A 109 0.07 -9.45 -1.33
CA ILE A 109 -0.55 -9.26 -0.02
C ILE A 109 -1.33 -10.51 0.39
N ASP A 110 -2.13 -11.09 -0.52
CA ASP A 110 -2.81 -12.37 -0.27
C ASP A 110 -1.83 -13.48 0.14
N LYS A 111 -0.67 -13.54 -0.53
CA LYS A 111 0.39 -14.54 -0.24
C LYS A 111 1.16 -14.26 1.05
N LEU A 112 1.09 -13.05 1.58
CA LEU A 112 1.72 -12.64 2.84
C LEU A 112 0.79 -12.74 4.05
N GLY A 113 -0.43 -13.26 3.88
CA GLY A 113 -1.41 -13.40 4.96
C GLY A 113 -2.48 -12.31 4.96
N GLY A 114 -2.69 -11.61 3.84
CA GLY A 114 -3.80 -10.67 3.65
C GLY A 114 -3.53 -9.25 4.12
N GLN A 115 -2.43 -9.01 4.83
CA GLN A 115 -1.97 -7.68 5.23
C GLN A 115 -0.49 -7.49 4.95
N LEU A 116 -0.11 -6.29 4.54
CA LEU A 116 1.28 -5.89 4.39
C LEU A 116 1.56 -4.64 5.22
N ALA A 117 2.50 -4.74 6.16
CA ALA A 117 2.89 -3.61 7.00
C ALA A 117 3.46 -2.45 6.17
N ALA A 118 3.10 -1.24 6.58
CA ALA A 118 3.57 0.00 5.99
C ALA A 118 3.94 1.01 7.09
N THR A 119 4.69 2.03 6.72
CA THR A 119 5.10 3.11 7.60
C THR A 119 4.50 4.42 7.11
N LEU A 120 3.95 5.21 8.02
CA LEU A 120 3.59 6.60 7.76
C LEU A 120 4.87 7.41 7.61
N GLU A 121 5.17 7.89 6.40
CA GLU A 121 6.34 8.74 6.17
C GLU A 121 6.02 10.18 6.50
N ASN A 122 4.98 10.73 5.86
CA ASN A 122 4.54 12.09 6.13
C ASN A 122 3.11 12.35 5.68
N ILE A 123 2.47 13.30 6.35
CA ILE A 123 1.22 13.92 5.91
C ILE A 123 1.59 15.29 5.32
N THR A 124 1.21 15.52 4.07
CA THR A 124 1.52 16.76 3.37
C THR A 124 0.24 17.56 3.08
N GLY A 125 0.37 18.84 2.75
CA GLY A 125 -0.78 19.74 2.57
C GLY A 125 -1.21 20.39 3.89
N GLY A 126 -2.51 20.66 4.03
CA GLY A 126 -3.07 21.36 5.18
C GLY A 126 -3.28 22.86 4.93
N GLY A 127 -3.96 23.52 5.87
CA GLY A 127 -4.50 24.87 5.67
C GLY A 127 -5.47 24.87 4.50
N ASP A 128 -5.17 25.68 3.48
CA ASP A 128 -5.99 25.80 2.27
C ASP A 128 -5.72 24.70 1.22
N ARG A 129 -4.77 23.78 1.50
CA ARG A 129 -4.41 22.68 0.60
C ARG A 129 -4.94 21.35 1.12
N LYS A 130 -5.38 20.50 0.19
CA LYS A 130 -5.82 19.13 0.48
C LYS A 130 -4.68 18.32 1.12
N TYR A 131 -5.02 17.57 2.15
CA TYR A 131 -4.10 16.65 2.82
C TYR A 131 -3.76 15.46 1.92
N GLY A 132 -2.47 15.10 1.91
CA GLY A 132 -1.93 13.91 1.25
C GLY A 132 -1.31 12.95 2.26
N LEU A 133 -1.39 11.66 1.96
CA LEU A 133 -0.82 10.59 2.78
C LEU A 133 0.32 9.91 2.02
N ASN A 134 1.54 9.98 2.58
CA ASN A 134 2.73 9.36 2.01
C ASN A 134 3.18 8.23 2.91
N ILE A 135 3.35 7.05 2.33
CA ILE A 135 3.68 5.83 3.05
C ILE A 135 4.88 5.15 2.42
N SER A 136 5.49 4.26 3.19
CA SER A 136 6.44 3.29 2.66
C SER A 136 6.11 1.87 3.10
N TYR A 137 6.61 0.88 2.37
CA TYR A 137 6.44 -0.53 2.71
C TYR A 137 7.62 -1.35 2.17
N ALA A 138 7.76 -2.57 2.68
CA ALA A 138 8.79 -3.51 2.24
C ALA A 138 8.15 -4.88 1.96
N LEU A 139 8.58 -5.58 0.91
CA LEU A 139 7.98 -6.87 0.53
C LEU A 139 8.63 -8.04 1.29
N ARG A 140 8.85 -7.89 2.59
CA ARG A 140 9.52 -8.88 3.43
C ARG A 140 8.49 -9.56 4.35
N ALA A 141 8.79 -10.79 4.75
CA ALA A 141 8.17 -11.36 5.93
C ALA A 141 8.54 -10.48 7.14
N ALA A 142 7.57 -10.13 7.97
CA ALA A 142 7.85 -9.75 9.35
C ALA A 142 8.35 -10.98 10.12
#